data_AF-A0A1A3PHY0-F1
#
_entry.id   AF-A0A1A3PHY0-F1
#
_cell.length_a   1.000
_cell.length_b   1.000
_cell.length_c   1.000
_cell.angle_alpha   90.00
_cell.angle_beta   90.00
_cell.angle_gamma   90.00
#
_symmetry.space_group_name_H-M   'P 1'
#
loop_
_entity.id
_entity.type
_entity.pdbx_description
1 polymer ?
#
loop_
_entity_poly.entity_id
_entity_poly.type
_entity_poly.pdbx_seq_one_letter_code
_entity_poly.pdbx_strand_id
1 'polypeptide(L)' 'MKTWTFVGHWDNDEIVVEHIVEGVHEDKRIDTGFWEQGLFAAPAAGETVEQAEAALRAEYES' A
#
# COMPACT_ATOMS: atom_id res chain seq x y z
N MET A 1 18.29 4.12 -1.84
CA MET A 1 16.93 3.56 -1.80
C MET A 1 16.04 4.54 -1.06
N LYS A 2 14.91 4.88 -1.66
CA LYS A 2 13.88 5.69 -1.01
C LYS A 2 12.80 4.74 -0.48
N THR A 3 12.00 5.24 0.45
CA THR A 3 10.85 4.53 0.99
C THR A 3 9.60 5.27 0.59
N TRP A 4 8.56 4.55 0.21
CA TRP A 4 7.23 5.07 -0.05
C TRP A 4 6.22 4.27 0.76
N THR A 5 5.21 4.97 1.26
CA THR A 5 4.02 4.34 1.83
C THR A 5 2.96 4.28 0.77
N PHE A 6 2.45 3.07 0.54
CA PHE A 6 1.32 2.80 -0.33
C PHE A 6 0.08 2.70 0.55
N VAL A 7 -0.96 3.43 0.20
CA VAL A 7 -2.22 3.51 0.93
C VAL A 7 -3.37 3.19 -0.02
N GLY A 8 -4.28 2.32 0.40
CA GLY A 8 -5.39 1.89 -0.44
C GLY A 8 -6.27 0.86 0.25
N HIS A 9 -6.82 -0.08 -0.49
CA HIS A 9 -7.66 -1.16 0.03
C HIS A 9 -7.32 -2.51 -0.60
N TRP A 10 -7.82 -3.57 0.03
CA TRP A 10 -7.80 -4.91 -0.53
C TRP A 10 -9.07 -5.16 -1.35
N ASP A 11 -8.92 -5.73 -2.54
CA ASP A 11 -10.02 -6.20 -3.38
C ASP A 11 -9.64 -7.53 -4.03
N ASN A 12 -10.40 -8.58 -3.74
CA ASN A 12 -10.15 -9.96 -4.20
C ASN A 12 -8.71 -10.46 -3.95
N ASP A 13 -8.19 -10.23 -2.74
CA ASP A 13 -6.83 -10.58 -2.31
C ASP A 13 -5.71 -9.84 -3.08
N GLU A 14 -6.06 -8.79 -3.82
CA GLU A 14 -5.13 -7.90 -4.51
C GLU A 14 -5.10 -6.52 -3.84
N ILE A 15 -3.94 -5.89 -3.90
CA ILE A 15 -3.69 -4.53 -3.42
C ILE A 15 -4.17 -3.52 -4.48
N VAL A 16 -5.11 -2.66 -4.10
CA VAL A 16 -5.53 -1.50 -4.89
C VAL A 16 -4.95 -0.23 -4.29
N VAL A 17 -3.88 0.30 -4.90
CA VAL A 17 -3.20 1.53 -4.45
C VAL A 17 -4.02 2.77 -4.85
N GLU A 18 -4.32 3.63 -3.88
CA GLU A 18 -5.01 4.91 -4.10
C GLU A 18 -4.05 6.10 -3.96
N HIS A 19 -3.14 6.02 -2.99
CA HIS A 19 -2.18 7.08 -2.68
C HIS A 19 -0.78 6.52 -2.44
N ILE A 20 0.22 7.27 -2.89
CA ILE A 20 1.63 6.96 -2.70
C ILE A 20 2.29 8.18 -2.09
N VAL A 21 2.93 8.01 -0.94
CA VAL A 21 3.57 9.10 -0.20
C VAL A 21 5.03 8.75 0.08
N GLU A 22 5.97 9.64 -0.27
CA GLU A 22 7.38 9.44 0.06
C GLU A 22 7.60 9.49 1.57
N GLY A 23 8.31 8.50 2.11
CA GLY A 23 8.54 8.28 3.55
C GLY A 23 7.64 7.19 4.14
N VAL A 24 7.71 7.06 5.47
CA VAL A 24 6.85 6.17 6.26
C VAL A 24 5.70 6.99 6.81
N HIS A 25 4.48 6.64 6.42
CA HIS A 25 3.24 7.32 6.81
C HIS A 25 2.21 6.31 7.31
N GLU A 26 1.28 6.81 8.12
CA GLU A 26 0.12 6.05 8.57
C GLU A 26 -1.10 6.47 7.76
N ASP A 27 -1.98 5.52 7.45
CA ASP A 27 -3.30 5.84 6.95
C ASP A 27 -4.20 6.29 8.10
N LYS A 28 -4.73 7.51 7.99
CA LYS A 28 -5.61 8.14 8.98
C LYS A 28 -7.10 7.95 8.64
N ARG A 29 -7.41 7.27 7.53
CA ARG A 29 -8.79 6.94 7.18
C ARG A 29 -9.38 6.04 8.28
N ILE A 30 -10.63 6.29 8.62
CA ILE A 30 -11.40 5.41 9.48
C ILE A 30 -11.86 4.25 8.61
N ASP A 31 -11.53 3.03 9.00
CA ASP A 31 -12.11 1.85 8.36
C ASP A 31 -13.60 1.77 8.73
N THR A 32 -14.45 2.13 7.76
CA THR A 32 -15.90 2.10 7.89
C THR A 32 -16.50 0.76 7.47
N GLY A 33 -15.68 -0.19 7.01
CA GLY A 33 -16.14 -1.41 6.35
C GLY A 33 -16.69 -1.18 4.94
N PHE A 34 -16.37 -0.04 4.31
CA PHE A 34 -16.75 0.20 2.91
C PHE A 34 -16.08 -0.79 1.95
N TRP A 35 -14.86 -1.20 2.25
CA TRP A 35 -14.13 -2.26 1.56
C TRP A 35 -14.19 -3.53 2.40
N GLU A 36 -14.74 -4.62 1.85
CA GLU A 36 -14.99 -5.85 2.62
C GLU A 36 -13.73 -6.47 3.20
N GLN A 37 -12.60 -6.37 2.47
CA GLN A 37 -11.30 -6.87 2.92
C GLN A 37 -10.45 -5.82 3.66
N GLY A 38 -11.01 -4.62 3.87
CA GLY A 38 -10.42 -3.57 4.68
C GLY A 38 -9.40 -2.69 3.96
N LEU A 39 -8.93 -1.68 4.71
CA LEU A 39 -7.90 -0.74 4.28
C LEU A 39 -6.50 -1.32 4.47
N PHE A 40 -5.54 -0.82 3.69
CA PHE A 40 -4.11 -1.09 3.94
C PHE A 40 -3.29 0.20 3.88
N ALA A 41 -2.20 0.19 4.64
CA ALA A 41 -1.08 1.10 4.47
C ALA A 41 0.22 0.43 4.84
N ALA A 42 1.16 0.37 3.90
CA ALA A 42 2.41 -0.35 4.08
C ALA A 42 3.57 0.40 3.41
N PRO A 43 4.72 0.52 4.11
CA PRO A 43 5.93 1.08 3.53
C PRO A 43 6.67 0.02 2.71
N ALA A 44 7.13 0.39 1.52
CA ALA A 44 8.06 -0.40 0.71
C ALA A 44 9.18 0.48 0.16
N ALA A 45 10.32 -0.12 -0.14
CA ALA A 45 11.52 0.57 -0.55
C ALA A 45 11.96 0.20 -1.97
N GLY A 46 12.54 1.17 -2.68
CA GLY A 46 12.98 1.03 -4.08
C GLY A 46 13.79 2.25 -4.55
N GLU A 47 14.26 2.23 -5.79
CA GLU A 47 14.84 3.42 -6.43
C GLU A 47 13.77 4.26 -7.15
N THR A 48 12.71 3.60 -7.62
CA THR A 48 11.50 4.22 -8.16
C THR A 48 10.26 3.74 -7.41
N VAL A 49 9.13 4.44 -7.65
CA VAL A 49 7.82 4.06 -7.08
C VAL A 49 7.39 2.68 -7.57
N GLU A 50 7.59 2.39 -8.86
CA GLU A 50 7.20 1.11 -9.48
C GLU A 50 7.99 -0.06 -8.89
N GLN A 51 9.28 0.14 -8.60
CA GLN A 51 10.09 -0.87 -7.92
C GLN A 51 9.61 -1.13 -6.49
N ALA A 52 9.26 -0.06 -5.76
CA ALA A 52 8.73 -0.19 -4.41
C ALA A 52 7.33 -0.82 -4.40
N GLU A 53 6.48 -0.52 -5.39
CA GLU A 53 5.16 -1.15 -5.53
C GLU A 53 5.28 -2.63 -5.87
N ALA A 54 6.18 -3.00 -6.80
CA ALA A 54 6.43 -4.40 -7.11
C ALA A 54 6.95 -5.18 -5.88
N ALA A 55 7.81 -4.56 -5.06
CA ALA A 55 8.28 -5.15 -3.82
C ALA A 55 7.14 -5.33 -2.79
N LEU A 56 6.26 -4.34 -2.66
CA LEU A 56 5.08 -4.42 -1.81
C LEU A 56 4.17 -5.57 -2.24
N ARG A 57 3.81 -5.64 -3.53
CA ARG A 57 2.93 -6.68 -4.06
C ARG A 57 3.52 -8.08 -3.84
N ALA A 58 4.82 -8.24 -4.08
CA ALA A 58 5.50 -9.52 -3.85
C ALA A 58 5.51 -9.97 -2.38
N GLU A 59 5.41 -9.04 -1.42
CA GLU A 59 5.36 -9.35 0.02
C GLU A 59 3.95 -9.75 0.49
N TYR A 60 2.92 -9.17 -0.13
CA TYR A 60 1.56 -9.21 0.40
C TYR A 60 0.58 -10.04 -0.44
N GLU A 61 0.79 -10.19 -1.74
CA GLU A 61 -0.10 -10.90 -2.68
C GLU A 61 0.37 -12.34 -3.00
N SER A 62 1.24 -12.92 -2.16
CA SER A 62 1.91 -14.22 -2.39
C SER A 62 1.21 -15.43 -1.79
#